data_AF-A0A9D1HTZ3-F1
#
_entry.id   AF-A0A9D1HTZ3-F1
#
_cell.length_a   1.000
_cell.length_b   1.000
_cell.length_c   1.000
_cell.angle_alpha   90.00
_cell.angle_beta   90.00
_cell.angle_gamma   90.00
#
_symmetry.space_group_name_H-M   'P 1'
#
loop_
_entity.id
_entity.type
_entity.pdbx_description
1 polymer ?
#
loop_
_entity_poly.entity_id
_entity_poly.type
_entity_poly.pdbx_seq_one_letter_code
_entity_poly.pdbx_strand_id
1 'polypeptide(L)' 'MISKYLKQYFKNRNISQYEVSKRTKIDRTKINLSFNNKRKLTADELILIANVFEIDLNKIKKIK' A
#
# COMPACT_ATOMS: atom_id res chain seq x y z
N MET A 1 -7.74 -7.52 5.09
CA MET A 1 -6.67 -7.67 4.07
C MET A 1 -5.78 -6.43 4.06
N ILE A 2 -4.47 -6.63 3.95
CA ILE A 2 -3.43 -5.59 4.03
C ILE A 2 -3.66 -4.41 3.07
N SER A 3 -4.18 -4.66 1.87
CA SER A 3 -4.46 -3.61 0.89
C SER A 3 -5.51 -2.61 1.35
N LYS A 4 -6.53 -3.04 2.12
CA LYS A 4 -7.55 -2.15 2.69
C LYS A 4 -6.95 -1.26 3.78
N TYR A 5 -6.06 -1.83 4.61
CA TYR A 5 -5.31 -1.06 5.61
C TYR A 5 -4.44 0.00 4.93
N LEU A 6 -3.64 -0.38 3.92
CA LEU A 6 -2.79 0.56 3.19
C LEU A 6 -3.62 1.66 2.52
N LYS A 7 -4.73 1.32 1.85
CA LYS A 7 -5.64 2.31 1.26
C LYS A 7 -6.13 3.32 2.30
N GLN A 8 -6.52 2.85 3.48
CA GLN A 8 -6.97 3.74 4.56
C GLN A 8 -5.84 4.58 5.14
N TYR A 9 -4.67 3.97 5.36
CA TYR A 9 -3.46 4.64 5.84
C TYR A 9 -3.07 5.81 4.95
N PHE A 10 -3.05 5.60 3.63
CA PHE A 10 -2.74 6.65 2.66
C PHE A 10 -3.84 7.70 2.59
N LYS A 11 -5.12 7.30 2.63
CA LYS A 11 -6.25 8.24 2.66
C LYS A 11 -6.19 9.17 3.87
N ASN A 12 -5.91 8.64 5.06
CA ASN A 12 -5.81 9.43 6.30
C ASN A 12 -4.65 10.43 6.29
N ARG A 13 -3.69 10.27 5.37
CA ARG A 13 -2.52 11.12 5.22
C ARG A 13 -2.55 11.99 3.96
N ASN A 14 -3.69 12.03 3.27
CA ASN A 14 -3.86 12.73 1.99
C ASN A 14 -2.83 12.29 0.91
N ILE A 15 -2.37 11.04 0.98
CA ILE A 15 -1.45 10.47 -0.01
C ILE A 15 -2.29 9.83 -1.12
N SER A 16 -2.15 10.35 -2.33
CA SER A 16 -2.85 9.82 -3.51
C SER A 16 -2.22 8.53 -4.01
N GLN A 17 -2.98 7.70 -4.74
CA GLN A 17 -2.41 6.51 -5.40
C GLN A 17 -1.31 6.87 -6.42
N TYR A 18 -1.40 8.05 -7.03
CA TYR A 18 -0.35 8.58 -7.90
C TYR A 18 0.93 8.86 -7.12
N GLU A 19 0.84 9.46 -5.94
CA GLU A 19 1.97 9.70 -5.03
C GLU A 19 2.63 8.38 -4.63
N VAL A 20 1.84 7.37 -4.24
CA VAL A 20 2.35 6.02 -3.91
C VAL A 20 3.09 5.42 -5.10
N SER A 21 2.51 5.49 -6.29
CA SER A 21 3.13 5.00 -7.52
C SER A 21 4.45 5.71 -7.81
N LYS A 22 4.49 7.05 -7.72
CA LYS A 22 5.68 7.86 -7.99
C LYS A 22 6.82 7.55 -7.03
N ARG A 23 6.54 7.41 -5.73
CA ARG A 23 7.58 7.16 -4.72
C ARG A 23 8.06 5.71 -4.69
N THR A 24 7.18 4.75 -4.95
CA THR A 24 7.53 3.32 -4.92
C THR A 24 7.97 2.79 -6.28
N LYS A 25 7.80 3.56 -7.36
CA LYS A 25 7.98 3.10 -8.75
C LYS A 25 7.10 1.91 -9.15
N ILE A 26 6.09 1.59 -8.34
CA ILE A 26 5.07 0.59 -8.70
C ILE A 26 4.10 1.26 -9.66
N ASP A 27 3.75 0.56 -10.73
CA ASP A 27 2.77 1.06 -11.71
C ASP A 27 1.45 1.47 -11.04
N ARG A 28 0.90 2.62 -11.48
CA ARG A 28 -0.32 3.20 -10.89
C ARG A 28 -1.51 2.26 -11.00
N THR A 29 -1.62 1.50 -12.09
CA THR A 29 -2.68 0.52 -12.30
C THR A 29 -2.55 -0.63 -11.30
N LYS A 30 -1.33 -1.11 -11.04
CA LYS A 30 -1.08 -2.11 -10.00
C LYS A 30 -1.49 -1.61 -8.61
N ILE A 31 -1.09 -0.38 -8.23
CA ILE A 31 -1.51 0.25 -6.96
C ILE A 31 -3.04 0.30 -6.88
N ASN A 32 -3.71 0.79 -7.93
CA ASN A 32 -5.17 0.92 -7.96
C ASN A 32 -5.86 -0.44 -7.80
N LEU A 33 -5.48 -1.43 -8.60
CA LEU A 33 -6.04 -2.78 -8.54
C LEU A 33 -5.81 -3.39 -7.16
N SER A 34 -4.60 -3.23 -6.60
CA SER A 34 -4.26 -3.74 -5.29
C SER A 34 -5.08 -3.10 -4.18
N PHE A 35 -5.20 -1.78 -4.16
CA PHE A 35 -5.97 -1.05 -3.13
C PHE A 35 -7.48 -1.29 -3.24
N ASN A 36 -7.96 -1.64 -4.43
CA ASN A 36 -9.35 -2.00 -4.67
C ASN A 36 -9.60 -3.53 -4.58
N ASN A 37 -8.67 -4.30 -3.98
CA ASN A 37 -8.76 -5.75 -3.80
C ASN A 37 -8.93 -6.57 -5.09
N LYS A 38 -8.69 -5.99 -6.26
CA LYS A 38 -8.70 -6.71 -7.55
C LYS A 38 -7.40 -7.48 -7.80
N ARG A 39 -6.36 -7.21 -7.01
CA ARG A 39 -5.04 -7.84 -7.08
C ARG A 39 -4.41 -7.91 -5.69
N LYS A 40 -3.62 -8.95 -5.41
CA LYS A 40 -2.78 -9.00 -4.19
C LYS A 40 -1.46 -8.26 -4.44
N LEU A 41 -0.99 -7.51 -3.45
CA LEU A 41 0.39 -7.02 -3.46
C LEU A 41 1.33 -8.23 -3.32
N THR A 42 2.43 -8.24 -4.08
CA THR A 42 3.51 -9.20 -3.82
C THR A 42 4.21 -8.84 -2.51
N ALA A 43 5.00 -9.77 -1.98
CA ALA A 43 5.82 -9.49 -0.80
C ALA A 43 6.79 -8.31 -1.05
N ASP A 44 7.44 -8.28 -2.22
CA ASP A 44 8.37 -7.21 -2.61
C ASP A 44 7.67 -5.85 -2.71
N GLU A 45 6.50 -5.79 -3.34
CA GLU A 45 5.72 -4.56 -3.44
C GLU A 45 5.30 -4.05 -2.07
N LEU A 46 4.90 -4.96 -1.18
CA LEU A 46 4.52 -4.61 0.18
C LEU A 46 5.70 -4.08 1.00
N ILE A 47 6.86 -4.75 0.92
CA ILE A 47 8.10 -4.32 1.59
C ILE A 47 8.55 -2.96 1.04
N LEU A 48 8.48 -2.77 -0.27
CA LEU A 48 8.84 -1.51 -0.90
C LEU A 48 7.94 -0.36 -0.45
N ILE A 49 6.62 -0.58 -0.44
CA ILE A 49 5.66 0.40 0.11
C ILE A 49 5.97 0.68 1.58
N ALA A 50 6.28 -0.36 2.36
CA ALA A 50 6.57 -0.21 3.79
C ALA A 50 7.83 0.60 4.04
N ASN A 51 8.90 0.35 3.30
CA ASN A 51 10.16 1.07 3.42
C ASN A 51 10.02 2.55 3.00
N VAL A 52 9.36 2.81 1.87
CA VAL A 52 9.19 4.19 1.33
C VAL A 52 8.31 5.07 2.23
N PHE A 53 7.37 4.48 2.96
CA PHE A 53 6.41 5.20 3.80
C PHE A 53 6.58 4.93 5.30
N GLU A 54 7.71 4.32 5.67
CA GLU A 54 8.08 3.96 7.05
C GLU A 54 6.94 3.26 7.81
N ILE A 55 6.27 2.32 7.12
CA ILE A 55 5.17 1.54 7.68
C ILE A 55 5.74 0.35 8.42
N ASP A 56 5.48 0.29 9.72
CA ASP A 56 5.74 -0.92 10.50
C ASP A 56 4.69 -2.00 10.16
N LEU A 57 5.10 -2.98 9.35
CA LEU A 57 4.28 -4.12 8.95
C LEU A 57 3.78 -4.96 10.15
N ASN A 58 4.47 -4.92 11.30
CA ASN A 58 4.02 -5.63 12.50
C ASN A 58 2.74 -5.03 13.07
N LYS A 59 2.49 -3.73 12.84
CA LYS A 59 1.22 -3.08 13.24
C LYS A 59 0.03 -3.57 12.43
N ILE A 60 0.27 -4.17 11.26
CA ILE A 60 -0.79 -4.67 10.37
C ILE A 60 -1.30 -6.05 10.81
N LYS A 61 -0.50 -6.83 11.55
CA LYS A 61 -0.87 -8.16 12.09
C LYS A 61 -2.03 -8.13 13.10
N LYS A 62 -2.50 -6.96 13.54
CA LYS A 62 -3.56 -6.82 14.57
C LYS A 62 -4.99 -6.75 14.02
N ILE A 63 -5.21 -6.79 12.71
CA ILE A 63 -6.56 -6.91 12.14
C ILE A 63 -6.88 -8.40 12.01
N LYS A 64 -7.20 -9.05 13.13
CA LYS A 64 -7.86 -10.36 13.16
C LYS A 64 -9.37 -10.14 13.07
#